data_AF-A0A842Y7A4-F1
#
_entry.id   AF-A0A842Y7A4-F1
#
_cell.length_a   1.000
_cell.length_b   1.000
_cell.length_c   1.000
_cell.angle_alpha   90.00
_cell.angle_beta   90.00
_cell.angle_gamma   90.00
#
_symmetry.space_group_name_H-M   'P 1'
#
loop_
_entity.id
_entity.type
_entity.pdbx_description
1 polymer ?
#
loop_
_entity_poly.entity_id
_entity_poly.type
_entity_poly.pdbx_seq_one_letter_code
_entity_poly.pdbx_strand_id
1 'polypeptide(L)'
;MRRKNKKEWIREMAHKRIRLLFKLAEESFEKAPRLSNRYVQLAKKISMRHRIRMPRALKRRICKECGTFLVPGSNCRIRIRNDRILTTCLECGMIMRIPF
;
A
#
# COMPACT_ATOMS: atom_id res chain seq x y z
N MET A 1 13.57 -27.21 17.83
CA MET A 1 12.89 -25.90 18.01
C MET A 1 13.50 -24.69 17.23
N ARG A 2 14.34 -24.86 16.19
CA ARG A 2 15.08 -23.72 15.54
C ARG A 2 14.39 -23.05 14.33
N ARG A 3 13.41 -23.71 13.70
CA ARG A 3 12.77 -23.26 12.43
C ARG A 3 11.64 -22.22 12.61
N LYS A 4 11.00 -22.15 13.79
CA LYS A 4 9.88 -21.22 14.05
C LYS A 4 10.36 -19.76 14.08
N ASN A 5 11.45 -19.49 14.79
CA ASN A 5 12.06 -18.15 14.90
C ASN A 5 12.52 -17.57 13.55
N LYS A 6 13.08 -18.40 12.64
CA LYS A 6 13.55 -17.91 11.33
C LYS A 6 12.39 -17.41 10.46
N LYS A 7 11.25 -18.12 10.45
CA LYS A 7 10.07 -17.71 9.68
C LYS A 7 9.45 -16.43 10.22
N GLU A 8 9.40 -16.29 11.53
CA GLU A 8 8.86 -15.12 12.22
C GLU A 8 9.75 -13.89 12.00
N TRP A 9 11.07 -14.04 12.12
CA TRP A 9 12.04 -12.99 11.80
C TRP A 9 11.92 -12.52 10.34
N ILE A 10 11.80 -13.44 9.37
CA ILE A 10 11.58 -13.07 7.96
C ILE A 10 10.29 -12.26 7.79
N ARG A 11 9.22 -12.64 8.50
CA ARG A 11 7.96 -11.88 8.44
C ARG A 11 8.11 -10.48 9.01
N GLU A 12 8.75 -10.36 10.18
CA GLU A 12 9.02 -9.07 10.82
C GLU A 12 9.84 -8.16 9.91
N MET A 13 10.91 -8.69 9.31
CA MET A 13 11.77 -7.93 8.40
C MET A 13 11.05 -7.52 7.13
N ALA A 14 10.18 -8.38 6.59
CA ALA A 14 9.34 -8.02 5.46
C ALA A 14 8.31 -6.94 5.83
N HIS A 15 7.73 -6.96 7.03
CA HIS A 15 6.88 -5.86 7.51
C HIS A 15 7.63 -4.55 7.64
N LYS A 16 8.83 -4.56 8.24
CA LYS A 16 9.70 -3.37 8.34
C LYS A 16 10.03 -2.82 6.95
N ARG A 17 10.40 -3.70 6.01
CA ARG A 17 10.74 -3.32 4.63
C ARG A 17 9.55 -2.75 3.87
N ILE A 18 8.35 -3.32 4.02
CA ILE A 18 7.12 -2.77 3.45
C ILE A 18 6.87 -1.37 4.00
N ARG A 19 6.95 -1.15 5.32
CA ARG A 19 6.75 0.18 5.91
C ARG A 19 7.76 1.20 5.37
N LEU A 20 9.04 0.82 5.29
CA LEU A 20 10.09 1.69 4.75
C LEU A 20 9.82 2.07 3.29
N LEU A 21 9.44 1.12 2.44
CA LEU A 21 9.10 1.39 1.04
C LEU A 21 7.93 2.36 0.91
N PHE A 22 6.93 2.26 1.78
CA PHE A 22 5.81 3.21 1.80
C PHE A 22 6.24 4.61 2.25
N LYS A 23 7.14 4.72 3.22
CA LYS A 23 7.71 6.02 3.63
C LYS A 23 8.47 6.67 2.48
N LEU A 24 9.33 5.91 1.79
CA LEU A 24 10.05 6.40 0.60
C LEU A 24 9.10 6.75 -0.55
N ALA A 25 8.00 6.02 -0.71
CA ALA A 25 6.96 6.35 -1.69
C ALA A 25 6.27 7.69 -1.37
N GLU A 26 6.06 8.00 -0.10
CA GLU A 26 5.48 9.28 0.32
C GLU A 26 6.44 10.44 0.09
N GLU A 27 7.71 10.28 0.47
CA GLU A 27 8.76 11.29 0.28
C GLU A 27 9.08 11.57 -1.20
N SER A 28 8.94 10.56 -2.07
CA SER A 28 9.21 10.69 -3.50
C SER A 28 8.00 11.06 -4.34
N PHE A 29 6.80 11.17 -3.75
CA PHE A 29 5.56 11.39 -4.51
C PHE A 29 5.56 12.74 -5.24
N GLU A 30 5.94 13.81 -4.55
CA GLU A 30 5.94 15.16 -5.12
C GLU A 30 6.98 15.33 -6.24
N LYS A 31 8.17 14.75 -6.05
CA LYS A 31 9.31 14.93 -6.97
C LYS A 31 9.32 13.92 -8.11
N ALA A 32 8.87 12.69 -7.85
CA ALA A 32 8.93 11.59 -8.80
C ALA A 32 7.81 10.54 -8.55
N PRO A 33 6.58 10.82 -9.01
CA PRO A 33 5.44 9.90 -8.86
C PRO A 33 5.71 8.49 -9.39
N ARG A 34 6.48 8.37 -10.48
CA ARG A 34 6.89 7.08 -11.05
C ARG A 34 7.72 6.23 -10.08
N LEU A 35 8.62 6.84 -9.31
CA LEU A 35 9.42 6.14 -8.29
C LEU A 35 8.54 5.67 -7.13
N SER A 36 7.60 6.51 -6.72
CA SER A 36 6.61 6.19 -5.67
C SER A 36 5.81 4.94 -6.03
N ASN A 37 5.30 4.89 -7.26
CA ASN A 37 4.59 3.73 -7.79
C ASN A 37 5.48 2.48 -7.79
N ARG A 38 6.75 2.62 -8.16
CA ARG A 38 7.71 1.51 -8.14
C ARG A 38 7.97 0.98 -6.73
N TYR A 39 8.09 1.85 -5.72
CA TYR A 39 8.24 1.42 -4.32
C TYR A 39 7.04 0.63 -3.81
N VAL A 40 5.83 1.09 -4.12
CA VAL A 40 4.59 0.40 -3.74
C VAL A 40 4.45 -0.95 -4.44
N GLN A 41 4.81 -1.02 -5.72
CA GLN A 41 4.87 -2.30 -6.46
C GLN A 41 5.87 -3.28 -5.84
N LEU A 42 7.06 -2.81 -5.40
CA LEU A 42 8.02 -3.63 -4.69
C LEU A 42 7.47 -4.13 -3.36
N ALA A 43 6.78 -3.26 -2.60
CA ALA A 43 6.12 -3.66 -1.36
C ALA A 43 5.06 -4.75 -1.61
N LYS A 44 4.29 -4.64 -2.69
CA LYS A 44 3.32 -5.67 -3.14
C LYS A 44 4.00 -6.99 -3.46
N LYS A 45 5.10 -6.97 -4.22
CA LYS A 45 5.89 -8.17 -4.54
C LYS A 45 6.44 -8.86 -3.28
N ILE A 46 6.95 -8.09 -2.30
CA ILE A 46 7.44 -8.63 -1.02
C ILE A 46 6.30 -9.29 -0.24
N SER A 47 5.15 -8.61 -0.12
CA SER A 47 3.97 -9.15 0.55
C SER A 47 3.50 -10.47 -0.08
N MET A 48 3.45 -10.54 -1.41
CA MET A 48 3.07 -11.76 -2.13
C MET A 48 4.10 -12.88 -1.94
N ARG A 49 5.39 -12.59 -2.10
CA ARG A 49 6.48 -13.56 -1.98
C ARG A 49 6.51 -14.22 -0.60
N HIS A 50 6.35 -13.44 0.46
CA HIS A 50 6.37 -13.96 1.83
C HIS A 50 4.98 -14.35 2.36
N ARG A 51 3.92 -14.23 1.53
CA ARG A 51 2.51 -14.45 1.90
C ARG A 51 2.10 -13.68 3.16
N ILE A 52 2.57 -12.44 3.28
CA ILE A 52 2.31 -11.58 4.44
C ILE A 52 1.16 -10.65 4.12
N ARG A 53 0.20 -10.56 5.04
CA ARG A 53 -0.87 -9.58 4.95
C ARG A 53 -0.31 -8.19 5.20
N MET A 54 -0.41 -7.31 4.20
CA MET A 54 -0.09 -5.90 4.40
C MET A 54 -0.97 -5.29 5.50
N PRO A 55 -0.41 -4.39 6.31
CA PRO A 55 -1.20 -3.56 7.23
C PRO A 55 -2.35 -2.90 6.48
N ARG A 56 -3.54 -2.88 7.09
CA ARG A 56 -4.77 -2.37 6.45
C ARG A 56 -4.59 -0.93 5.96
N ALA A 57 -3.94 -0.08 6.76
CA ALA A 57 -3.65 1.31 6.40
C ALA A 57 -2.86 1.42 5.08
N LEU A 58 -1.78 0.66 4.94
CA LEU A 58 -0.94 0.69 3.73
C LEU A 58 -1.66 0.09 2.52
N LYS A 59 -2.43 -0.99 2.72
CA LYS A 59 -3.20 -1.62 1.66
C LYS A 59 -4.25 -0.68 1.04
N ARG A 60 -4.77 0.28 1.81
CA ARG A 60 -5.74 1.29 1.35
C ARG A 60 -5.09 2.40 0.51
N ARG A 61 -3.78 2.63 0.67
CA ARG A 61 -3.02 3.63 -0.10
C ARG A 61 -2.49 3.09 -1.43
N ILE A 62 -3.00 1.95 -1.92
CA ILE A 62 -2.66 1.41 -3.24
C ILE A 62 -3.93 1.26 -4.05
N CYS A 63 -3.93 1.72 -5.29
CA CYS A 63 -4.98 1.36 -6.22
C CYS A 63 -4.92 -0.13 -6.54
N LYS A 64 -6.04 -0.84 -6.39
CA LYS A 64 -6.10 -2.29 -6.68
C LYS A 64 -5.93 -2.62 -8.16
N GLU A 65 -6.27 -1.67 -9.04
CA GLU A 65 -6.23 -1.84 -10.49
C GLU A 65 -4.88 -1.41 -11.07
N CYS A 66 -4.59 -0.10 -11.13
CA CYS A 66 -3.34 0.39 -11.70
C CYS A 66 -2.10 0.20 -10.81
N GLY A 67 -2.28 -0.07 -9.51
CA GLY A 67 -1.15 -0.23 -8.58
C GLY A 67 -0.44 1.05 -8.18
N THR A 68 -0.97 2.22 -8.56
CA THR A 68 -0.45 3.54 -8.16
C THR A 68 -0.56 3.74 -6.64
N PHE A 69 0.42 4.46 -6.08
CA PHE A 69 0.35 5.00 -4.73
C PHE A 69 -0.73 6.09 -4.63
N LEU A 70 -1.66 5.96 -3.68
CA LEU A 70 -2.77 6.88 -3.50
C LEU A 70 -2.50 7.86 -2.36
N VAL A 71 -2.44 9.14 -2.71
CA VAL A 71 -2.29 10.26 -1.78
C VAL A 71 -3.59 11.06 -1.77
N PRO A 72 -4.30 11.12 -0.62
CA PRO A 72 -5.53 11.91 -0.49
C PRO A 72 -5.25 13.37 -0.80
N GLY A 73 -6.10 13.98 -1.65
CA GLY A 73 -5.96 15.37 -2.05
C GLY A 73 -5.11 15.61 -3.31
N SER A 74 -4.25 14.65 -3.70
CA SER A 74 -3.46 14.76 -4.94
C SER A 74 -4.04 13.89 -6.05
N ASN A 75 -3.94 12.56 -5.93
CA ASN A 75 -4.37 11.63 -6.98
C ASN A 75 -5.49 10.68 -6.53
N CYS A 76 -6.00 10.85 -5.30
CA CYS A 76 -7.18 10.13 -4.85
C CYS A 76 -8.17 11.04 -4.13
N ARG A 77 -9.45 10.73 -4.32
CA ARG A 77 -10.57 11.40 -3.68
C ARG A 77 -11.20 10.46 -2.67
N ILE A 78 -11.25 10.86 -1.41
CA ILE A 78 -11.92 10.10 -0.34
C ILE A 78 -13.26 10.77 -0.04
N ARG A 79 -14.33 9.96 -0.02
CA ARG A 79 -15.67 10.37 0.39
C ARG A 79 -16.21 9.38 1.41
N ILE A 80 -16.94 9.88 2.40
CA ILE A 80 -17.66 9.04 3.36
C ILE A 80 -19.14 9.09 3.00
N ARG A 81 -19.76 7.94 2.74
CA ARG A 81 -21.21 7.81 2.49
C ARG A 81 -21.72 6.49 3.06
N ASN A 82 -22.88 6.52 3.72
CA ASN A 82 -23.61 5.35 4.22
C ASN A 82 -22.68 4.35 4.95
N ASP A 83 -21.95 4.82 5.97
CA ASP A 83 -20.97 4.03 6.75
C ASP A 83 -19.88 3.34 5.93
N ARG A 84 -19.54 3.93 4.78
CA ARG A 84 -18.49 3.42 3.90
C ARG A 84 -17.55 4.55 3.50
N ILE A 85 -16.26 4.21 3.47
CA ILE A 85 -15.20 5.03 2.89
C ILE A 85 -15.07 4.64 1.43
N LEU A 86 -15.36 5.57 0.54
CA LEU A 86 -15.14 5.46 -0.89
C LEU A 86 -13.84 6.17 -1.23
N THR A 87 -12.87 5.43 -1.75
CA THR A 87 -11.61 5.97 -2.26
C THR A 87 -11.60 5.82 -3.78
N THR A 88 -11.71 6.93 -4.49
CA THR A 88 -11.64 6.97 -5.95
C THR A 88 -10.22 7.31 -6.38
N CYS A 89 -9.62 6.47 -7.22
CA CYS A 89 -8.37 6.78 -7.90
C CYS A 89 -8.64 7.73 -9.07
N LEU A 90 -7.96 8.88 -9.11
CA LEU A 90 -8.12 9.87 -10.16
C LEU A 90 -7.30 9.55 -11.42
N GLU A 91 -6.39 8.56 -11.36
CA GLU A 91 -5.59 8.13 -12.51
C GLU A 91 -6.30 7.10 -13.39
N CYS A 92 -7.00 6.13 -12.78
CA CYS A 92 -7.69 5.05 -13.52
C CYS A 92 -9.21 5.04 -13.33
N GLY A 93 -9.75 5.85 -12.41
CA GLY A 93 -11.19 5.89 -12.11
C GLY A 93 -11.68 4.82 -11.13
N MET A 94 -10.83 3.86 -10.72
CA MET A 94 -11.25 2.78 -9.83
C MET A 94 -11.78 3.29 -8.48
N ILE A 95 -12.92 2.74 -8.05
CA ILE A 95 -13.56 3.07 -6.77
C ILE A 95 -13.40 1.92 -5.79
N MET A 96 -12.63 2.14 -4.73
CA MET A 96 -12.51 1.22 -3.61
C MET A 96 -13.53 1.57 -2.53
N ARG A 97 -14.27 0.57 -2.06
CA ARG A 97 -15.29 0.72 -1.01
C ARG A 97 -14.84 -0.06 0.23
N ILE A 98 -14.90 0.60 1.38
CA ILE A 98 -14.47 0.02 2.65
C ILE A 98 -15.56 0.32 3.69
N PRO A 99 -16.18 -0.68 4.31
CA PRO A 99 -17.08 -0.44 5.44
C PRO A 99 -16.30 0.18 6.60
N PHE A 100 -16.97 1.06 7.34
CA PHE A 100 -16.43 1.66 8.55
C PHE A 100 -16.09 0.57 9.59
#